data_AF-A0A4E9EXS4-F1
#
_entry.id   AF-A0A4E9EXS4-F1
#
_cell.length_a   1.000
_cell.length_b   1.000
_cell.length_c   1.000
_cell.angle_alpha   90.00
_cell.angle_beta   90.00
_cell.angle_gamma   90.00
#
_symmetry.space_group_name_H-M   'P 1'
#
loop_
_entity.id
_entity.type
_entity.pdbx_description
1 polymer ?
#
loop_
_entity_poly.entity_id
_entity_poly.type
_entity_poly.pdbx_seq_one_letter_code
_entity_poly.pdbx_strand_id
1 'polypeptide(L)'
;MIDTVNRAKKCAALRGCKRIECIDLLFLLRKKPFHLGRIYRIAKSADLLKGFDEDYEADCDILAEVPSTSSDFCGKEAQSIYDSVGLFDVTGELQRYLKSDVKVDEEKRERLKRLSERTALMDEDEYKDYTIARTYSFCAGHGIRKARINRFLKWLGDPEVAANALMILNYIACEMICSMVEGALWSRKEEGKNHFVDIYPFKALQPRHYEESLRKNKAYMIGGNIIIGSYQY
;
A
#
# COMPACT_ATOMS: atom_id res chain seq x y z
N MET A 1 -1.67 -5.18 11.67
CA MET A 1 -2.83 -5.59 10.85
C MET A 1 -4.06 -5.95 11.69
N ILE A 2 -4.00 -6.88 12.66
CA ILE A 2 -5.18 -7.21 13.49
C ILE A 2 -5.76 -5.96 14.19
N ASP A 3 -4.91 -5.13 14.80
CA ASP A 3 -5.33 -3.83 15.36
C ASP A 3 -6.03 -2.92 14.32
N THR A 4 -5.47 -2.80 13.11
CA THR A 4 -6.09 -2.06 12.00
C THR A 4 -7.50 -2.56 11.70
N VAL A 5 -7.67 -3.87 11.58
CA VAL A 5 -8.97 -4.51 11.29
C VAL A 5 -9.95 -4.26 12.42
N ASN A 6 -9.51 -4.36 13.68
CA ASN A 6 -10.34 -4.09 14.85
C ASN A 6 -10.80 -2.62 14.90
N ARG A 7 -9.93 -1.67 14.56
CA ARG A 7 -10.31 -0.25 14.45
C ARG A 7 -11.29 -0.01 13.30
N ALA A 8 -11.06 -0.63 12.14
CA ALA A 8 -11.98 -0.54 11.00
C ALA A 8 -13.35 -1.15 11.32
N LYS A 9 -13.40 -2.26 12.06
CA LYS A 9 -14.64 -2.86 12.55
C LYS A 9 -15.42 -1.91 13.48
N LYS A 10 -14.72 -1.15 14.33
CA LYS A 10 -15.36 -0.10 15.16
C LYS A 10 -15.93 1.01 14.28
N CYS A 11 -15.21 1.46 13.25
CA CYS A 11 -15.72 2.44 12.28
C CYS A 11 -16.97 1.94 11.55
N ALA A 12 -16.96 0.70 11.07
CA ALA A 12 -18.11 0.07 10.42
C ALA A 12 -19.32 0.03 11.37
N ALA A 13 -19.10 -0.36 12.63
CA ALA A 13 -20.14 -0.39 13.65
C ALA A 13 -20.74 1.00 13.93
N LEU A 14 -19.92 2.05 13.96
CA LEU A 14 -20.39 3.44 14.10
C LEU A 14 -21.24 3.89 12.89
N ARG A 15 -20.98 3.35 11.70
CA ARG A 15 -21.81 3.51 10.49
C ARG A 15 -23.08 2.64 10.50
N GLY A 16 -23.26 1.79 11.51
CA GLY A 16 -24.39 0.86 11.62
C GLY A 16 -24.24 -0.41 10.78
N CYS A 17 -23.02 -0.72 10.32
CA CYS A 17 -22.73 -1.88 9.47
C CYS A 17 -21.78 -2.87 10.16
N LYS A 18 -22.01 -4.17 9.99
CA LYS A 18 -21.09 -5.22 10.47
C LYS A 18 -19.93 -5.45 9.52
N ARG A 19 -20.20 -5.31 8.22
CA ARG A 19 -19.24 -5.49 7.12
C ARG A 19 -18.35 -4.26 6.98
N ILE A 20 -17.04 -4.48 6.98
CA ILE A 20 -16.01 -3.46 6.76
C ILE A 20 -15.98 -3.11 5.27
N GLU A 21 -16.14 -1.83 4.95
CA GLU A 21 -16.06 -1.27 3.60
C GLU A 21 -14.81 -0.40 3.44
N CYS A 22 -14.51 0.03 2.21
CA CYS A 22 -13.31 0.82 1.93
C CYS A 22 -13.25 2.11 2.78
N ILE A 23 -14.38 2.78 2.99
CA ILE A 23 -14.48 3.99 3.81
C ILE A 23 -13.97 3.79 5.23
N ASP A 24 -14.26 2.64 5.85
CA ASP A 24 -13.89 2.36 7.24
C ASP A 24 -12.36 2.28 7.38
N LEU A 25 -11.66 1.82 6.34
CA LEU A 25 -10.20 1.75 6.28
C LEU A 25 -9.57 3.08 5.87
N LEU A 26 -10.16 3.77 4.87
CA LEU A 26 -9.70 5.09 4.42
C LEU A 26 -9.79 6.12 5.56
N PHE A 27 -10.83 6.06 6.37
CA PHE A 27 -11.01 6.93 7.54
C PHE A 27 -9.88 6.79 8.56
N LEU A 28 -9.30 5.60 8.73
CA LEU A 28 -8.13 5.40 9.60
C LEU A 28 -6.88 6.15 9.08
N LEU A 29 -6.83 6.41 7.78
CA LEU A 29 -5.73 7.11 7.11
C LEU A 29 -5.99 8.61 6.90
N ARG A 30 -7.09 9.18 7.43
CA ARG A 30 -7.50 10.59 7.22
C ARG A 30 -6.44 11.63 7.57
N LYS A 31 -5.52 11.33 8.49
CA LYS A 31 -4.40 12.21 8.90
C LYS A 31 -3.10 11.91 8.15
N LYS A 32 -3.13 11.00 7.17
CA LYS A 32 -2.00 10.53 6.37
C LYS A 32 -2.30 10.72 4.87
N PRO A 33 -2.37 11.98 4.39
CA PRO A 33 -2.79 12.29 3.02
C PRO A 33 -1.89 11.63 1.96
N PHE A 34 -0.59 11.45 2.23
CA PHE A 34 0.30 10.70 1.34
C PHE A 34 -0.18 9.28 1.07
N HIS A 35 -0.65 8.55 2.09
CA HIS A 35 -1.16 7.19 1.91
C HIS A 35 -2.49 7.18 1.14
N LEU A 36 -3.40 8.12 1.42
CA LEU A 36 -4.64 8.27 0.65
C LEU A 36 -4.33 8.57 -0.83
N GLY A 37 -3.37 9.46 -1.11
CA GLY A 37 -2.91 9.76 -2.46
C GLY A 37 -2.20 8.59 -3.14
N ARG A 38 -1.47 7.74 -2.41
CA ARG A 38 -0.90 6.50 -2.95
C ARG A 38 -2.00 5.51 -3.34
N ILE A 39 -2.98 5.29 -2.48
CA ILE A 39 -4.13 4.43 -2.73
C ILE A 39 -4.90 4.91 -3.97
N TYR A 40 -5.24 6.20 -4.03
CA TYR A 40 -5.96 6.79 -5.15
C TYR A 40 -5.21 6.60 -6.48
N ARG A 41 -3.88 6.82 -6.49
CA ARG A 41 -3.04 6.56 -7.67
C ARG A 41 -3.02 5.09 -8.06
N ILE A 42 -2.97 4.16 -7.10
CA ILE A 42 -3.06 2.73 -7.38
C ILE A 42 -4.40 2.38 -8.04
N ALA A 43 -5.51 2.91 -7.53
CA ALA A 43 -6.83 2.70 -8.12
C ALA A 43 -6.89 3.26 -9.55
N LYS A 44 -6.38 4.48 -9.77
CA LYS A 44 -6.30 5.11 -11.10
C LYS A 44 -5.48 4.30 -12.09
N SER A 45 -4.33 3.77 -11.67
CA SER A 45 -3.51 2.89 -12.51
C SER A 45 -4.20 1.56 -12.81
N ALA A 46 -4.93 0.98 -11.84
CA ALA A 46 -5.69 -0.25 -12.07
C ALA A 46 -6.84 -0.03 -13.06
N ASP A 47 -7.52 1.12 -12.99
CA ASP A 47 -8.55 1.51 -13.94
C ASP A 47 -8.00 1.64 -15.37
N LEU A 48 -6.84 2.28 -15.52
CA LEU A 48 -6.17 2.40 -16.83
C LEU A 48 -5.84 1.03 -17.41
N LEU A 49 -5.26 0.12 -16.61
CA LEU A 49 -4.91 -1.24 -17.06
C LEU A 49 -6.12 -2.04 -17.53
N LYS A 50 -7.27 -1.93 -16.85
CA LYS A 50 -8.50 -2.58 -17.30
C LYS A 50 -9.04 -2.00 -18.61
N GLY A 51 -8.89 -0.69 -18.81
CA GLY A 51 -9.26 -0.04 -20.06
C GLY A 51 -8.46 -0.60 -21.23
N PHE A 52 -7.17 -0.92 -21.02
CA PHE A 52 -6.36 -1.59 -22.05
C PHE A 52 -6.81 -3.04 -22.32
N ASP A 53 -7.17 -3.82 -21.29
CA ASP A 53 -7.63 -5.20 -21.44
C ASP A 53 -8.94 -5.33 -22.27
N GLU A 54 -9.77 -4.29 -22.32
CA GLU A 54 -11.03 -4.26 -23.09
C GLU A 54 -10.84 -3.95 -24.59
N ASP A 55 -9.69 -3.37 -24.99
CA ASP A 55 -9.41 -2.92 -26.37
C ASP A 55 -8.59 -3.91 -27.23
N TYR A 56 -8.14 -5.05 -26.68
CA TYR A 56 -7.30 -6.04 -27.39
C TYR A 56 -8.01 -6.87 -28.48
N GLU A 57 -9.28 -6.59 -28.82
CA GLU A 57 -9.93 -7.12 -30.04
C GLU A 57 -9.63 -6.26 -31.28
N ALA A 58 -8.89 -5.14 -31.15
CA ALA A 58 -8.40 -4.36 -32.27
C ALA A 58 -6.86 -4.40 -32.33
N ASP A 59 -6.32 -5.00 -33.38
CA ASP A 59 -4.90 -4.93 -33.76
C ASP A 59 -4.37 -3.50 -33.62
N CYS A 60 -3.49 -3.24 -32.64
CA CYS A 60 -2.79 -1.96 -32.55
C CYS A 60 -1.35 -2.10 -32.06
N ASP A 61 -0.49 -1.55 -32.90
CA ASP A 61 0.95 -1.36 -32.80
C ASP A 61 1.37 -0.81 -31.42
N ILE A 62 2.27 -1.51 -30.74
CA ILE A 62 2.68 -1.31 -29.33
C ILE A 62 3.38 0.05 -29.08
N LEU A 63 3.46 0.92 -30.09
CA LEU A 63 4.14 2.22 -30.06
C LEU A 63 3.23 3.43 -30.32
N ALA A 64 1.91 3.24 -30.43
CA ALA A 64 0.98 4.36 -30.60
C ALA A 64 0.63 5.01 -29.24
N GLU A 65 1.16 6.21 -29.04
CA GLU A 65 0.68 7.29 -28.16
C GLU A 65 0.13 6.89 -26.79
N VAL A 66 0.94 7.11 -25.74
CA VAL A 66 0.44 7.29 -24.37
C VAL A 66 -0.74 8.27 -24.45
N PRO A 67 -1.97 7.87 -24.03
CA PRO A 67 -3.13 8.73 -24.14
C PRO A 67 -2.78 10.03 -23.45
N SER A 68 -2.83 11.13 -24.20
CA SER A 68 -2.59 12.46 -23.69
C SER A 68 -3.44 12.63 -22.43
N THR A 69 -2.75 12.94 -21.33
CA THR A 69 -3.29 13.09 -19.99
C THR A 69 -4.36 14.18 -19.96
N SER A 70 -5.59 13.85 -20.35
CA SER A 70 -6.76 14.55 -19.86
C SER A 70 -6.84 14.21 -18.37
N SER A 71 -6.70 15.24 -17.53
CA SER A 71 -6.63 15.17 -16.07
C SER A 71 -7.87 14.57 -15.41
N ASP A 72 -8.90 14.25 -16.18
CA ASP A 72 -10.26 14.03 -15.70
C ASP A 72 -10.75 12.59 -15.87
N PHE A 73 -10.00 11.71 -16.57
CA PHE A 73 -10.34 10.29 -16.56
C PHE A 73 -10.00 9.68 -15.18
N CYS A 74 -11.06 9.51 -14.39
CA CYS A 74 -11.06 8.80 -13.12
C CYS A 74 -11.93 7.57 -13.35
N GLY A 75 -11.32 6.39 -13.48
CA GLY A 75 -12.10 5.16 -13.64
C GLY A 75 -12.95 4.87 -12.39
N LYS A 76 -13.78 3.82 -12.48
CA LYS A 76 -14.81 3.52 -11.46
C LYS A 76 -14.19 3.33 -10.08
N GLU A 77 -13.07 2.63 -9.98
CA GLU A 77 -12.40 2.40 -8.71
C GLU A 77 -11.78 3.68 -8.13
N ALA A 78 -11.05 4.46 -8.92
CA ALA A 78 -10.47 5.72 -8.47
C ALA A 78 -11.56 6.71 -8.01
N GLN A 79 -12.67 6.80 -8.75
CA GLN A 79 -13.78 7.67 -8.40
C GLN A 79 -14.44 7.23 -7.09
N SER A 80 -14.63 5.93 -6.89
CA SER A 80 -15.16 5.37 -5.64
C SER A 80 -14.27 5.73 -4.44
N ILE A 81 -12.94 5.72 -4.58
CA ILE A 81 -12.02 6.15 -3.53
C ILE A 81 -12.16 7.66 -3.27
N TYR A 82 -12.21 8.46 -4.33
CA TYR A 82 -12.37 9.92 -4.22
C TYR A 82 -13.67 10.29 -3.48
N ASP A 83 -14.79 9.67 -3.84
CA ASP A 83 -16.10 9.89 -3.22
C ASP A 83 -16.10 9.42 -1.76
N SER A 84 -15.51 8.26 -1.48
CA SER A 84 -15.39 7.72 -0.12
C SER A 84 -14.59 8.63 0.81
N VAL A 85 -13.54 9.28 0.31
CA VAL A 85 -12.78 10.28 1.09
C VAL A 85 -13.62 11.53 1.34
N GLY A 86 -14.42 11.96 0.38
CA GLY A 86 -15.34 13.10 0.52
C GLY A 86 -16.33 12.95 1.67
N LEU A 87 -16.73 11.72 2.01
CA LEU A 87 -17.68 11.45 3.09
C LEU A 87 -17.15 11.83 4.49
N PHE A 88 -15.84 11.93 4.68
CA PHE A 88 -15.24 12.36 5.95
C PHE A 88 -14.33 13.60 5.82
N ASP A 89 -14.16 14.13 4.62
CA ASP A 89 -13.34 15.30 4.32
C ASP A 89 -14.16 16.59 4.39
N VAL A 90 -14.44 17.04 5.61
CA VAL A 90 -15.26 18.24 5.86
C VAL A 90 -14.69 19.51 5.22
N THR A 91 -13.37 19.62 5.10
CA THR A 91 -12.69 20.81 4.55
C THR A 91 -12.46 20.74 3.03
N GLY A 92 -12.62 19.55 2.43
CA GLY A 92 -12.26 19.29 1.03
C GLY A 92 -10.74 19.27 0.77
N GLU A 93 -9.91 19.37 1.80
CA GLU A 93 -8.45 19.40 1.66
C GLU A 93 -7.88 18.05 1.22
N LEU A 94 -8.47 16.94 1.68
CA LEU A 94 -8.02 15.60 1.31
C LEU A 94 -8.38 15.29 -0.15
N GLN A 95 -9.60 15.60 -0.59
CA GLN A 95 -9.99 15.42 -1.99
C GLN A 95 -9.16 16.28 -2.94
N ARG A 96 -8.88 17.55 -2.57
CA ARG A 96 -7.94 18.41 -3.31
C ARG A 96 -6.54 17.81 -3.34
N TYR A 97 -6.08 17.24 -2.23
CA TYR A 97 -4.80 16.54 -2.17
C TYR A 97 -4.76 15.35 -3.15
N LEU A 98 -5.83 14.54 -3.25
CA LEU A 98 -5.87 13.38 -4.15
C LEU A 98 -5.68 13.76 -5.63
N LYS A 99 -6.22 14.91 -6.04
CA LYS A 99 -6.11 15.43 -7.42
C LYS A 99 -4.85 16.27 -7.67
N SER A 100 -4.09 16.61 -6.63
CA SER A 100 -2.91 17.46 -6.77
C SER A 100 -1.68 16.64 -7.10
N ASP A 101 -1.08 16.92 -8.26
CA ASP A 101 0.25 16.38 -8.62
C ASP A 101 1.41 17.19 -7.99
N VAL A 102 1.10 18.29 -7.30
CA VAL A 102 2.10 19.26 -6.80
C VAL A 102 2.80 18.77 -5.53
N LYS A 103 2.14 17.92 -4.72
CA LYS A 103 2.71 17.46 -3.45
C LYS A 103 3.57 16.21 -3.64
N VAL A 104 4.88 16.42 -3.62
CA VAL A 104 5.88 15.36 -3.72
C VAL A 104 5.87 14.51 -2.44
N ASP A 105 5.57 13.23 -2.61
CA ASP A 105 5.71 12.20 -1.59
C ASP A 105 7.19 11.79 -1.50
N GLU A 106 7.93 12.47 -0.62
CA GLU A 106 9.39 12.35 -0.49
C GLU A 106 9.84 10.92 -0.19
N GLU A 107 9.15 10.23 0.73
CA GLU A 107 9.43 8.83 1.06
C GLU A 107 9.26 7.93 -0.15
N LYS A 108 8.15 8.11 -0.91
CA LYS A 108 7.91 7.34 -2.13
C LYS A 108 8.95 7.67 -3.20
N ARG A 109 9.34 8.93 -3.35
CA ARG A 109 10.34 9.37 -4.32
C ARG A 109 11.70 8.73 -4.04
N GLU A 110 12.16 8.77 -2.80
CA GLU A 110 13.43 8.16 -2.41
C GLU A 110 13.39 6.62 -2.53
N ARG A 111 12.24 6.00 -2.24
CA ARG A 111 12.02 4.57 -2.49
C ARG A 111 12.11 4.24 -3.98
N LEU A 112 11.49 5.03 -4.85
CA LEU A 112 11.55 4.85 -6.30
C LEU A 112 12.97 5.05 -6.84
N LYS A 113 13.71 6.03 -6.32
CA LYS A 113 15.12 6.26 -6.67
C LYS A 113 15.98 5.03 -6.35
N ARG A 114 15.92 4.52 -5.12
CA ARG A 114 16.65 3.30 -4.72
C ARG A 114 16.26 2.08 -5.55
N LEU A 115 14.97 1.95 -5.90
CA LEU A 115 14.52 0.87 -6.78
C LEU A 115 15.10 1.03 -8.18
N SER A 116 15.09 2.24 -8.74
CA SER A 116 15.65 2.53 -10.07
C SER A 116 17.15 2.26 -10.15
N GLU A 117 17.91 2.69 -9.14
CA GLU A 117 19.35 2.43 -9.01
C GLU A 117 19.62 0.92 -8.94
N ARG A 118 18.82 0.17 -8.18
CA ARG A 118 18.98 -1.28 -8.07
C ARG A 118 18.62 -1.98 -9.39
N THR A 119 17.51 -1.60 -10.03
CA THR A 119 17.07 -2.24 -11.27
C THR A 119 18.03 -2.00 -12.43
N ALA A 120 18.75 -0.87 -12.43
CA ALA A 120 19.77 -0.57 -13.44
C ALA A 120 21.00 -1.49 -13.35
N LEU A 121 21.18 -2.21 -12.24
CA LEU A 121 22.30 -3.12 -12.00
C LEU A 121 21.91 -4.60 -12.10
N MET A 122 20.63 -4.91 -12.33
CA MET A 122 20.15 -6.28 -12.43
C MET A 122 20.51 -6.88 -13.79
N ASP A 123 20.86 -8.16 -13.80
CA ASP A 123 20.89 -8.95 -15.04
C ASP A 123 19.48 -9.39 -15.44
N GLU A 124 19.37 -10.11 -16.57
CA GLU A 124 18.09 -10.54 -17.13
C GLU A 124 17.32 -11.47 -16.19
N ASP A 125 18.00 -12.43 -15.56
CA ASP A 125 17.39 -13.41 -14.67
C ASP A 125 16.92 -12.73 -13.36
N GLU A 126 17.76 -11.88 -12.78
CA GLU A 126 17.42 -11.09 -11.60
C GLU A 126 16.24 -10.15 -11.86
N TYR A 127 16.20 -9.51 -13.03
CA TYR A 127 15.11 -8.60 -13.40
C TYR A 127 13.78 -9.36 -13.61
N LYS A 128 13.84 -10.56 -14.19
CA LYS A 128 12.68 -11.44 -14.35
C LYS A 128 12.11 -11.86 -13.00
N ASP A 129 12.96 -12.33 -12.09
CA ASP A 129 12.56 -12.70 -10.73
C ASP A 129 11.99 -11.51 -9.95
N TYR A 130 12.62 -10.34 -10.09
CA TYR A 130 12.14 -9.09 -9.51
C TYR A 130 10.74 -8.71 -10.03
N THR A 131 10.50 -8.85 -11.33
CA THR A 131 9.19 -8.53 -11.94
C THR A 131 8.11 -9.49 -11.44
N ILE A 132 8.40 -10.79 -11.38
CA ILE A 132 7.48 -11.79 -10.80
C ILE A 132 7.19 -11.45 -9.33
N ALA A 133 8.23 -11.16 -8.55
CA ALA A 133 8.09 -10.81 -7.14
C ALA A 133 7.14 -9.62 -6.91
N ARG A 134 7.18 -8.61 -7.79
CA ARG A 134 6.30 -7.43 -7.74
C ARG A 134 4.83 -7.72 -8.01
N THR A 135 4.50 -8.83 -8.68
CA THR A 135 3.11 -9.22 -8.92
C THR A 135 2.46 -9.88 -7.69
N TYR A 136 3.25 -10.35 -6.73
CA TYR A 136 2.71 -10.95 -5.53
C TYR A 136 2.08 -9.92 -4.61
N SER A 137 0.88 -10.23 -4.16
CA SER A 137 0.21 -9.48 -3.11
C SER A 137 -0.76 -10.35 -2.32
N PHE A 138 -1.25 -9.82 -1.21
CA PHE A 138 -2.15 -10.51 -0.28
C PHE A 138 -3.56 -10.66 -0.86
N CYS A 139 -4.03 -9.63 -1.56
CA CYS A 139 -5.38 -9.58 -2.13
C CYS A 139 -5.42 -9.43 -3.66
N ALA A 140 -4.36 -9.79 -4.40
CA ALA A 140 -4.37 -9.74 -5.86
C ALA A 140 -5.47 -10.62 -6.48
N GLY A 141 -6.28 -10.01 -7.35
CA GLY A 141 -7.31 -10.66 -8.16
C GLY A 141 -8.75 -10.34 -7.72
N HIS A 142 -9.66 -10.32 -8.69
CA HIS A 142 -11.05 -9.86 -8.57
C HIS A 142 -12.02 -10.76 -7.78
N GLY A 143 -11.62 -11.33 -6.64
CA GLY A 143 -12.62 -12.05 -5.84
C GLY A 143 -12.16 -12.51 -4.47
N ILE A 144 -12.95 -12.14 -3.45
CA ILE A 144 -12.85 -12.61 -2.06
C ILE A 144 -12.75 -14.15 -1.98
N ARG A 145 -13.35 -14.86 -2.94
CA ARG A 145 -13.38 -16.34 -3.00
C ARG A 145 -12.03 -17.00 -3.30
N LYS A 146 -10.97 -16.26 -3.63
CA LYS A 146 -9.65 -16.86 -3.84
C LYS A 146 -9.10 -17.39 -2.52
N ALA A 147 -8.60 -18.63 -2.53
CA ALA A 147 -8.10 -19.31 -1.32
C ALA A 147 -7.01 -18.52 -0.56
N ARG A 148 -6.17 -17.75 -1.28
CA ARG A 148 -5.16 -16.88 -0.66
C ARG A 148 -5.80 -15.77 0.18
N ILE A 149 -6.84 -15.14 -0.35
CA ILE A 149 -7.57 -14.05 0.34
C ILE A 149 -8.27 -14.62 1.58
N ASN A 150 -8.95 -15.77 1.43
CA ASN A 150 -9.57 -16.43 2.58
C ASN A 150 -8.57 -16.82 3.67
N ARG A 151 -7.38 -17.34 3.31
CA ARG A 151 -6.32 -17.61 4.30
C ARG A 151 -5.85 -16.34 5.00
N PHE A 152 -5.69 -15.25 4.26
CA PHE A 152 -5.28 -13.96 4.80
C PHE A 152 -6.34 -13.38 5.75
N LEU A 153 -7.61 -13.36 5.34
CA LEU A 153 -8.71 -12.90 6.19
C LEU A 153 -8.88 -13.78 7.43
N LYS A 154 -8.78 -15.11 7.29
CA LYS A 154 -8.81 -16.03 8.43
C LYS A 154 -7.68 -15.75 9.42
N TRP A 155 -6.46 -15.49 8.93
CA TRP A 155 -5.34 -15.08 9.78
C TRP A 155 -5.59 -13.75 10.51
N LEU A 156 -6.35 -12.84 9.91
CA LEU A 156 -6.79 -11.58 10.53
C LEU A 156 -7.95 -11.73 11.54
N GLY A 157 -8.40 -12.96 11.83
CA GLY A 157 -9.54 -13.20 12.71
C GLY A 157 -10.89 -13.25 11.98
N ASP A 158 -10.86 -13.57 10.68
CA ASP A 158 -12.02 -13.78 9.81
C ASP A 158 -13.02 -12.59 9.79
N PRO A 159 -12.56 -11.37 9.48
CA PRO A 159 -13.44 -10.21 9.43
C PRO A 159 -14.37 -10.26 8.22
N GLU A 160 -15.60 -9.79 8.40
CA GLU A 160 -16.54 -9.58 7.29
C GLU A 160 -16.13 -8.34 6.49
N VAL A 161 -15.55 -8.53 5.30
CA VAL A 161 -14.93 -7.46 4.49
C VAL A 161 -15.55 -7.41 3.10
N ALA A 162 -15.92 -6.23 2.63
CA ALA A 162 -16.43 -5.99 1.28
C ALA A 162 -15.30 -6.04 0.23
N ALA A 163 -15.65 -6.33 -1.03
CA ALA A 163 -14.66 -6.48 -2.11
C ALA A 163 -13.84 -5.20 -2.34
N ASN A 164 -14.48 -4.02 -2.26
CA ASN A 164 -13.83 -2.72 -2.39
C ASN A 164 -12.82 -2.40 -1.26
N ALA A 165 -12.95 -3.05 -0.10
CA ALA A 165 -12.03 -2.88 1.02
C ALA A 165 -10.75 -3.71 0.87
N LEU A 166 -10.77 -4.76 0.05
CA LEU A 166 -9.62 -5.66 -0.13
C LEU A 166 -8.39 -4.95 -0.72
N MET A 167 -8.60 -4.04 -1.67
CA MET A 167 -7.52 -3.24 -2.25
C MET A 167 -6.82 -2.41 -1.17
N ILE A 168 -7.59 -1.82 -0.26
CA ILE A 168 -7.06 -0.99 0.83
C ILE A 168 -6.31 -1.86 1.84
N LEU A 169 -6.86 -3.02 2.22
CA LEU A 169 -6.18 -3.98 3.09
C LEU A 169 -4.86 -4.46 2.48
N ASN A 170 -4.85 -4.75 1.17
CA ASN A 170 -3.66 -5.16 0.46
C ASN A 170 -2.59 -4.07 0.49
N TYR A 171 -2.98 -2.82 0.19
CA TYR A 171 -2.09 -1.68 0.27
C TYR A 171 -1.49 -1.53 1.68
N ILE A 172 -2.31 -1.57 2.73
CA ILE A 172 -1.82 -1.44 4.10
C ILE A 172 -0.86 -2.59 4.44
N ALA A 173 -1.18 -3.83 4.07
CA ALA A 173 -0.31 -4.98 4.32
C ALA A 173 1.05 -4.84 3.62
N CYS A 174 1.05 -4.48 2.34
CA CYS A 174 2.27 -4.28 1.56
C CYS A 174 3.08 -3.10 2.10
N GLU A 175 2.45 -1.97 2.41
CA GLU A 175 3.15 -0.80 2.96
C GLU A 175 3.74 -1.11 4.34
N MET A 176 3.02 -1.86 5.20
CA MET A 176 3.55 -2.35 6.47
C MET A 176 4.84 -3.16 6.28
N ILE A 177 4.86 -4.11 5.35
CA ILE A 177 6.04 -4.93 5.06
C ILE A 177 7.17 -4.08 4.51
N CYS A 178 6.87 -3.20 3.54
CA CYS A 178 7.86 -2.28 2.98
C CYS A 178 8.52 -1.44 4.08
N SER A 179 7.74 -0.78 4.92
CA SER A 179 8.27 0.04 6.02
C SER A 179 9.10 -0.77 7.02
N MET A 180 8.67 -2.00 7.35
CA MET A 180 9.43 -2.89 8.26
C MET A 180 10.77 -3.32 7.67
N VAL A 181 10.77 -3.78 6.41
CA VAL A 181 11.98 -4.28 5.75
C VAL A 181 12.94 -3.14 5.47
N GLU A 182 12.45 -1.98 5.02
CA GLU A 182 13.29 -0.80 4.78
C GLU A 182 13.93 -0.30 6.08
N GLY A 183 13.15 -0.16 7.15
CA GLY A 183 13.70 0.29 8.43
C GLY A 183 14.70 -0.72 9.01
N ALA A 184 14.51 -2.03 8.78
CA ALA A 184 15.50 -3.04 9.14
C ALA A 184 16.78 -2.92 8.30
N LEU A 185 16.67 -2.64 7.00
CA LEU A 185 17.84 -2.37 6.14
C LEU A 185 18.63 -1.15 6.62
N TRP A 186 17.94 -0.07 7.02
CA TRP A 186 18.59 1.11 7.59
C TRP A 186 19.28 0.82 8.92
N SER A 187 18.57 0.13 9.83
CA SER A 187 19.12 -0.25 11.13
C SER A 187 20.39 -1.09 11.00
N ARG A 188 20.42 -2.00 10.01
CA ARG A 188 21.62 -2.78 9.69
C ARG A 188 22.75 -1.94 9.09
N LYS A 189 22.44 -0.96 8.24
CA LYS A 189 23.47 -0.07 7.64
C LYS A 189 24.14 0.82 8.70
N GLU A 190 23.36 1.23 9.69
CA GLU A 190 23.83 2.03 10.82
C GLU A 190 24.56 1.19 11.89
N GLU A 191 24.33 -0.13 11.90
CA GLU A 191 25.03 -1.07 12.77
C GLU A 191 26.55 -1.00 12.49
N GLY A 192 27.34 -0.68 13.52
CA GLY A 192 28.80 -0.63 13.38
C GLY A 192 29.35 -2.00 13.00
N LYS A 193 30.24 -2.05 12.00
CA LYS A 193 30.83 -3.28 11.43
C LYS A 193 31.43 -4.26 12.45
N ASN A 194 31.79 -3.76 13.64
CA ASN A 194 32.50 -4.52 14.68
C ASN A 194 31.62 -4.89 15.88
N HIS A 195 30.33 -4.53 15.89
CA HIS A 195 29.51 -4.73 17.09
C HIS A 195 29.02 -6.17 17.25
N PHE A 196 28.82 -6.94 16.17
CA PHE A 196 28.23 -8.27 16.25
C PHE A 196 28.70 -9.24 15.16
N VAL A 197 28.71 -10.52 15.51
CA VAL A 197 28.98 -11.62 14.56
C VAL A 197 27.77 -11.77 13.63
N ASP A 198 28.03 -11.75 12.33
CA ASP A 198 27.03 -12.07 11.31
C ASP A 198 26.68 -13.56 11.43
N ILE A 199 25.43 -13.85 11.79
CA ILE A 199 24.94 -15.22 11.98
C ILE A 199 24.35 -15.65 10.64
N TYR A 200 24.68 -16.86 10.21
CA TYR A 200 24.19 -17.43 8.96
C TYR A 200 22.65 -17.32 8.83
N PRO A 201 22.10 -16.96 7.64
CA PRO A 201 22.82 -16.62 6.42
C PRO A 201 23.52 -15.26 6.50
N PHE A 202 24.78 -15.23 6.08
CA PHE A 202 25.60 -14.02 6.10
C PHE A 202 24.91 -12.90 5.31
N LYS A 203 25.01 -11.69 5.83
CA LYS A 203 24.43 -10.48 5.27
C LYS A 203 22.91 -10.49 5.20
N ALA A 204 22.22 -11.32 5.96
CA ALA A 204 20.77 -11.30 6.05
C ALA A 204 20.27 -10.23 7.03
N LEU A 205 19.00 -9.86 6.89
CA LEU A 205 18.28 -9.14 7.94
C LEU A 205 17.98 -10.10 9.09
N GLN A 206 18.29 -9.68 10.31
CA GLN A 206 18.05 -10.44 11.53
C GLN A 206 16.93 -9.79 12.35
N PRO A 207 16.26 -10.53 13.26
CA PRO A 207 15.19 -9.98 14.10
C PRO A 207 15.56 -8.67 14.79
N ARG A 208 16.80 -8.53 15.28
CA ARG A 208 17.30 -7.30 15.92
C ARG A 208 17.21 -6.05 15.03
N HIS A 209 17.41 -6.18 13.72
CA HIS A 209 17.29 -5.04 12.80
C HIS A 209 15.83 -4.58 12.69
N TYR A 210 14.88 -5.52 12.73
CA TYR A 210 13.46 -5.20 12.76
C TYR A 210 13.06 -4.59 14.10
N GLU A 211 13.55 -5.12 15.21
CA GLU A 211 13.31 -4.55 16.55
C GLU A 211 13.84 -3.12 16.65
N GLU A 212 15.05 -2.87 16.19
CA GLU A 212 15.66 -1.54 16.20
C GLU A 212 14.91 -0.56 15.28
N SER A 213 14.51 -1.04 14.09
CA SER A 213 13.63 -0.30 13.21
C SER A 213 12.32 0.10 13.88
N LEU A 214 11.72 -0.79 14.67
CA LEU A 214 10.47 -0.51 15.38
C LEU A 214 10.68 0.49 16.50
N ARG A 215 11.79 0.40 17.26
CA ARG A 215 12.16 1.39 18.30
C ARG A 215 12.32 2.79 17.71
N LYS A 216 12.89 2.91 16.51
CA LYS A 216 13.06 4.19 15.80
C LYS A 216 11.77 4.71 15.15
N ASN A 217 10.78 3.85 14.91
CA ASN A 217 9.54 4.24 14.26
C ASN A 217 8.60 4.96 15.25
N LYS A 218 8.54 6.29 15.15
CA LYS A 218 7.68 7.13 16.03
C LYS A 218 6.20 6.72 15.99
N ALA A 219 5.65 6.37 14.82
CA ALA A 219 4.25 5.98 14.72
C ALA A 219 3.95 4.68 15.49
N TYR A 220 4.87 3.72 15.43
CA TYR A 220 4.81 2.50 16.21
C TYR A 220 4.96 2.76 17.70
N MET A 221 5.94 3.55 18.11
CA MET A 221 6.18 3.86 19.52
C MET A 221 4.99 4.55 20.20
N ILE A 222 4.31 5.45 19.49
CA ILE A 222 3.17 6.18 20.07
C ILE A 222 1.90 5.32 20.04
N GLY A 223 1.72 4.46 19.02
CA GLY A 223 0.42 3.84 18.76
C GLY A 223 0.34 2.38 18.36
N GLY A 224 1.45 1.67 18.45
CA GLY A 224 1.54 0.25 18.15
C GLY A 224 1.32 -0.13 16.67
N ASN A 225 1.22 0.86 15.77
CA ASN A 225 0.95 0.61 14.36
C ASN A 225 1.87 1.47 13.47
N ILE A 226 2.72 0.83 12.69
CA ILE A 226 3.75 1.47 11.86
C ILE A 226 3.20 2.38 10.73
N ILE A 227 1.97 2.14 10.26
CA ILE A 227 1.35 2.92 9.17
C ILE A 227 0.28 3.87 9.72
N ILE A 228 -0.62 3.34 10.56
CA ILE A 228 -1.76 4.10 11.08
C ILE A 228 -1.34 4.96 12.28
N GLY A 229 -0.42 4.49 13.12
CA GLY A 229 -0.02 5.15 14.35
C GLY A 229 -1.07 5.08 15.46
N SER A 230 -0.91 5.94 16.47
CA SER A 230 -1.85 6.10 17.59
C SER A 230 -2.96 7.04 17.19
N TYR A 231 -4.18 6.56 17.27
CA TYR A 231 -5.30 7.44 17.59
C TYR A 231 -6.08 6.73 18.68
N GLN A 232 -5.76 7.05 19.94
CA GLN A 232 -6.80 7.03 20.96
C GLN A 232 -7.81 8.11 20.55
N TYR A 233 -9.09 7.74 20.58
CA TYR A 233 -10.19 8.65 20.32
C TYR A 233 -10.16 9.83 21.30
#